data_AF-A0AAD9VMV9-F1
#
_entry.id   AF-A0AAD9VMV9-F1
#
_cell.length_a   1.000
_cell.length_b   1.000
_cell.length_c   1.000
_cell.angle_alpha   90.00
_cell.angle_beta   90.00
_cell.angle_gamma   90.00
#
_symmetry.space_group_name_H-M   'P 1'
#
loop_
_entity.id
_entity.type
_entity.pdbx_description
1 polymer ?
#
loop_
_entity_poly.entity_id
_entity_poly.type
_entity_poly.pdbx_seq_one_letter_code
_entity_poly.pdbx_strand_id
1 'polypeptide(L)'
;MNQVGIKYDKQITKEQNVFITFLSFFNYMFHDHRWSGGHTAEMMQIVKHMNYDNYTPRIYVCALTDKISTEKIKSLEGNRSDYKIIKITRSREVGQSYISSVWTTTLAILDSVSVLWFEKPELILCNGPGTCVPLCIIAFLFKIFFISDIITVFIESFCRVETFSLTGKILYYLVDHVIVQWPYLKITIEYTEMTSEAGLTTALINWILLKEDLKYLPIEIKVHLTSIVDVLQTDSVKKLENIKKWITKSLIRIEACLDRTWQILNSGYWKDVPLSYRYSYSFCSLIKIILLEIDYEQNEAKSVDTEINILQQIIQQIDKGILLGAPLPSEPSLLTSIASKINDHYSKFMKTLTAKKIAIDHSKVSQTLLPEFLQVNRYNEPSMESFYKDIFMPKVPAVLTGCMKYWNALHLWQDIDYLNKTAGSRTVPIEIGSHYTEEDWTQNLVTFSEFLQSHVIEGTQKIGYLAQHQLFDQIPELKKDIIIPDYCSFSDTEDAEAEPPDINAWFGPAETVSPLHYDIKNNLLCQVLGYKRIFLYNPSDSVNLYPYDTKLLHNTAQVDPVKPDYIKWPNLKKAKGFMCYLGPGEMLYIPPKWWHHVTALTPSFSVSFWWT
;
A
#
# COMPACT_ATOMS: atom_id res chain seq x y z
N MET A 1 8.68 -9.58 -26.91
CA MET A 1 8.44 -9.52 -25.45
C MET A 1 9.79 -9.59 -24.77
N ASN A 2 10.18 -8.53 -24.07
CA ASN A 2 11.51 -8.43 -23.44
C ASN A 2 11.54 -9.28 -22.16
N GLN A 3 11.96 -10.54 -22.27
CA GLN A 3 12.33 -11.35 -21.11
C GLN A 3 13.68 -10.85 -20.60
N VAL A 4 13.81 -10.67 -19.28
CA VAL A 4 15.04 -10.13 -18.68
C VAL A 4 15.63 -11.19 -17.75
N GLY A 5 16.78 -11.75 -18.13
CA GLY A 5 17.53 -12.73 -17.32
C GLY A 5 18.33 -12.05 -16.20
N ILE A 6 18.47 -12.74 -15.06
CA ILE A 6 18.97 -12.14 -13.80
C ILE A 6 20.33 -12.70 -13.35
N LYS A 7 20.79 -13.85 -13.85
CA LYS A 7 22.17 -14.34 -13.63
C LYS A 7 22.84 -14.58 -14.99
N TYR A 8 23.94 -13.88 -15.26
CA TYR A 8 24.75 -14.06 -16.47
C TYR A 8 26.21 -14.32 -16.06
N ASP A 9 26.66 -15.56 -16.19
CA ASP A 9 28.08 -15.86 -16.46
C ASP A 9 28.25 -17.27 -17.05
N LYS A 10 27.76 -17.46 -18.29
CA LYS A 10 28.21 -18.45 -19.29
C LYS A 10 27.32 -18.35 -20.52
N GLN A 11 27.92 -18.20 -21.71
CA GLN A 11 27.19 -18.28 -22.97
C GLN A 11 26.70 -19.72 -23.19
N ILE A 12 25.39 -19.87 -23.42
CA ILE A 12 24.79 -21.14 -23.90
C ILE A 12 25.16 -21.28 -25.38
N THR A 13 26.23 -22.02 -25.66
CA THR A 13 26.73 -22.27 -27.02
C THR A 13 27.02 -23.74 -27.24
N LYS A 14 25.97 -24.54 -27.52
CA LYS A 14 25.95 -25.74 -28.41
C LYS A 14 24.65 -26.55 -28.25
N GLU A 15 24.39 -27.46 -29.20
CA GLU A 15 23.32 -28.46 -29.19
C GLU A 15 23.30 -29.20 -27.83
N GLN A 16 22.12 -29.27 -27.17
CA GLN A 16 22.01 -29.81 -25.81
C GLN A 16 20.82 -30.76 -25.60
N ASN A 17 21.01 -31.79 -24.77
CA ASN A 17 19.94 -32.67 -24.26
C ASN A 17 19.12 -31.92 -23.21
N VAL A 18 17.81 -31.71 -23.43
CA VAL A 18 17.00 -30.83 -22.57
C VAL A 18 15.87 -31.54 -21.85
N PHE A 19 15.89 -31.41 -20.52
CA PHE A 19 14.79 -31.72 -19.63
C PHE A 19 13.85 -30.53 -19.49
N ILE A 20 12.58 -30.78 -19.74
CA ILE A 20 11.52 -29.78 -19.59
C ILE A 20 10.53 -30.31 -18.56
N THR A 21 10.42 -29.65 -17.43
CA THR A 21 9.57 -30.12 -16.33
C THR A 21 8.19 -29.45 -16.42
N PHE A 22 7.12 -30.24 -16.28
CA PHE A 22 5.72 -29.79 -16.33
C PHE A 22 4.95 -30.23 -15.10
N LEU A 23 3.89 -29.48 -14.81
CA LEU A 23 2.99 -29.75 -13.70
C LEU A 23 1.59 -29.23 -14.00
N SER A 24 0.63 -29.79 -13.26
CA SER A 24 -0.81 -29.52 -13.31
C SER A 24 -1.21 -28.28 -12.54
N PHE A 25 -2.08 -27.54 -13.21
CA PHE A 25 -3.16 -26.64 -12.80
C PHE A 25 -3.37 -26.28 -11.31
N PHE A 26 -3.47 -24.97 -11.08
CA PHE A 26 -4.29 -24.34 -10.04
C PHE A 26 -5.27 -23.40 -10.76
N ASN A 27 -6.55 -23.49 -10.41
CA ASN A 27 -7.64 -22.73 -11.01
C ASN A 27 -7.70 -21.35 -10.33
N TYR A 28 -7.49 -20.26 -11.07
CA TYR A 28 -8.02 -18.96 -10.69
C TYR A 28 -8.81 -18.40 -11.87
N MET A 29 -10.06 -18.11 -11.57
CA MET A 29 -11.10 -17.68 -12.49
C MET A 29 -10.78 -16.26 -12.98
N PHE A 30 -10.39 -16.11 -14.24
CA PHE A 30 -10.50 -14.85 -14.96
C PHE A 30 -11.46 -15.07 -16.13
N HIS A 31 -12.51 -14.24 -16.19
CA HIS A 31 -13.49 -14.20 -17.27
C HIS A 31 -12.84 -13.68 -18.56
N ASP A 32 -11.99 -14.48 -19.18
CA ASP A 32 -11.69 -14.38 -20.61
C ASP A 32 -11.23 -15.76 -21.10
N HIS A 33 -11.95 -16.35 -22.05
CA HIS A 33 -11.77 -17.74 -22.51
C HIS A 33 -10.43 -18.03 -23.24
N ARG A 34 -9.46 -17.11 -23.16
CA ARG A 34 -8.13 -17.22 -23.79
C ARG A 34 -6.97 -17.52 -22.82
N TRP A 35 -7.21 -17.53 -21.50
CA TRP A 35 -6.14 -17.63 -20.48
C TRP A 35 -6.36 -18.71 -19.40
N SER A 36 -7.21 -19.71 -19.63
CA SER A 36 -7.51 -20.79 -18.66
C SER A 36 -6.43 -21.89 -18.59
N GLY A 37 -5.16 -21.52 -18.38
CA GLY A 37 -4.01 -22.39 -18.67
C GLY A 37 -3.18 -22.96 -17.51
N GLY A 38 -3.02 -22.24 -16.39
CA GLY A 38 -2.08 -22.59 -15.31
C GLY A 38 -0.60 -22.65 -15.76
N HIS A 39 0.32 -23.04 -14.86
CA HIS A 39 1.76 -23.17 -15.14
C HIS A 39 2.07 -24.07 -16.36
N THR A 40 1.27 -25.12 -16.60
CA THR A 40 1.44 -25.98 -17.79
C THR A 40 1.36 -25.20 -19.09
N ALA A 41 0.38 -24.29 -19.21
CA ALA A 41 0.17 -23.54 -20.44
C ALA A 41 1.31 -22.53 -20.68
N GLU A 42 1.82 -21.89 -19.63
CA GLU A 42 2.99 -21.01 -19.72
C GLU A 42 4.19 -21.76 -20.30
N MET A 43 4.50 -22.93 -19.75
CA MET A 43 5.63 -23.72 -20.22
C MET A 43 5.40 -24.26 -21.65
N MET A 44 4.17 -24.66 -22.01
CA MET A 44 3.87 -25.11 -23.38
C MET A 44 4.12 -24.01 -24.41
N GLN A 45 3.83 -22.74 -24.08
CA GLN A 45 4.14 -21.61 -24.96
C GLN A 45 5.65 -21.45 -25.16
N ILE A 46 6.46 -21.68 -24.13
CA ILE A 46 7.92 -21.62 -24.21
C ILE A 46 8.44 -22.75 -25.12
N VAL A 47 8.02 -23.98 -24.85
CA VAL A 47 8.43 -25.16 -25.64
C VAL A 47 8.08 -25.03 -27.10
N LYS A 48 6.88 -24.51 -27.42
CA LYS A 48 6.43 -24.31 -28.80
C LYS A 48 7.39 -23.44 -29.63
N HIS A 49 8.12 -22.54 -28.98
CA HIS A 49 9.06 -21.62 -29.63
C HIS A 49 10.54 -22.04 -29.45
N MET A 50 10.82 -23.18 -28.82
CA MET A 50 12.17 -23.74 -28.76
C MET A 50 12.55 -24.38 -30.10
N ASN A 51 13.85 -24.35 -30.41
CA ASN A 51 14.37 -25.03 -31.59
C ASN A 51 14.48 -26.54 -31.32
N TYR A 52 13.55 -27.33 -31.84
CA TYR A 52 13.50 -28.78 -31.58
C TYR A 52 14.76 -29.55 -31.98
N ASP A 53 15.54 -29.06 -32.96
CA ASP A 53 16.77 -29.71 -33.42
C ASP A 53 17.91 -29.56 -32.39
N ASN A 54 17.94 -28.43 -31.68
CA ASN A 54 18.98 -28.13 -30.68
C ASN A 54 18.66 -28.70 -29.30
N TYR A 55 17.43 -29.17 -29.09
CA TYR A 55 16.88 -29.57 -27.79
C TYR A 55 16.23 -30.95 -27.96
N THR A 56 17.03 -32.02 -28.06
CA THR A 56 16.56 -33.40 -28.29
C THR A 56 17.47 -34.42 -27.58
N PRO A 57 16.93 -35.49 -26.95
CA PRO A 57 15.51 -35.74 -26.75
C PRO A 57 14.93 -34.82 -25.67
N ARG A 58 13.64 -34.47 -25.81
CA ARG A 58 12.93 -33.65 -24.81
C ARG A 58 12.29 -34.54 -23.76
N ILE A 59 12.70 -34.38 -22.52
CA ILE A 59 12.20 -35.22 -21.42
C ILE A 59 11.25 -34.40 -20.57
N TYR A 60 9.98 -34.80 -20.60
CA TYR A 60 8.86 -34.16 -19.91
C TYR A 60 8.62 -34.83 -18.56
N VAL A 61 8.97 -34.16 -17.46
CA VAL A 61 8.70 -34.70 -16.11
C VAL A 61 7.37 -34.16 -15.59
N CYS A 62 6.42 -35.04 -15.27
CA CYS A 62 5.08 -34.70 -14.77
C CYS A 62 4.79 -35.36 -13.41
N ALA A 63 3.87 -34.80 -12.63
CA ALA A 63 3.39 -35.47 -11.43
C ALA A 63 2.55 -36.72 -11.77
N LEU A 64 2.60 -37.76 -10.94
CA LEU A 64 1.79 -38.99 -11.13
C LEU A 64 0.28 -38.71 -11.28
N THR A 65 -0.21 -37.71 -10.56
CA THR A 65 -1.62 -37.27 -10.54
C THR A 65 -1.99 -36.36 -11.72
N ASP A 66 -1.05 -36.01 -12.59
CA ASP A 66 -1.24 -35.03 -13.66
C ASP A 66 -1.54 -35.65 -15.03
N LYS A 67 -2.83 -35.86 -15.30
CA LYS A 67 -3.31 -36.35 -16.61
C LYS A 67 -3.37 -35.24 -17.67
N ILE A 68 -3.75 -34.03 -17.27
CA ILE A 68 -4.00 -32.90 -18.18
C ILE A 68 -2.71 -32.46 -18.88
N SER A 69 -1.59 -32.35 -18.15
CA SER A 69 -0.31 -31.97 -18.78
C SER A 69 0.18 -33.04 -19.75
N THR A 70 -0.03 -34.33 -19.42
CA THR A 70 0.33 -35.44 -20.30
C THR A 70 -0.40 -35.34 -21.65
N GLU A 71 -1.69 -35.00 -21.64
CA GLU A 71 -2.50 -34.81 -22.86
C GLU A 71 -2.05 -33.59 -23.66
N LYS A 72 -1.76 -32.46 -22.99
CA LYS A 72 -1.25 -31.24 -23.64
C LYS A 72 0.12 -31.47 -24.30
N ILE A 73 1.02 -32.20 -23.65
CA ILE A 73 2.34 -32.55 -24.23
C ILE A 73 2.18 -33.37 -25.50
N LYS A 74 1.34 -34.42 -25.46
CA LYS A 74 1.05 -35.24 -26.66
C LYS A 74 0.47 -34.41 -27.79
N SER A 75 -0.43 -33.47 -27.47
CA SER A 75 -1.00 -32.55 -28.46
C SER A 75 0.03 -31.58 -29.03
N LEU A 76 1.03 -31.16 -28.24
CA LEU A 76 2.08 -30.23 -28.69
C LEU A 76 3.12 -30.93 -29.59
N GLU A 77 3.56 -32.13 -29.20
CA GLU A 77 4.59 -32.88 -29.92
C GLU A 77 4.05 -33.62 -31.16
N GLY A 78 2.75 -33.91 -31.21
CA GLY A 78 2.12 -34.55 -32.35
C GLY A 78 2.70 -35.94 -32.62
N ASN A 79 3.21 -36.16 -33.83
CA ASN A 79 3.76 -37.46 -34.27
C ASN A 79 5.29 -37.57 -34.10
N ARG A 80 5.92 -36.65 -33.39
CA ARG A 80 7.37 -36.69 -33.14
C ARG A 80 7.73 -37.86 -32.23
N SER A 81 8.88 -38.51 -32.49
CA SER A 81 9.35 -39.65 -31.70
C SER A 81 10.51 -39.32 -30.76
N ASP A 82 11.00 -38.08 -30.79
CA ASP A 82 12.19 -37.61 -30.08
C ASP A 82 11.85 -36.91 -28.75
N TYR A 83 10.85 -37.44 -28.05
CA TYR A 83 10.49 -37.01 -26.70
C TYR A 83 10.08 -38.17 -25.78
N LYS A 84 10.19 -37.95 -24.48
CA LYS A 84 9.82 -38.93 -23.43
C LYS A 84 9.02 -38.24 -22.33
N ILE A 85 8.05 -38.94 -21.76
CA ILE A 85 7.30 -38.47 -20.58
C ILE A 85 7.64 -39.36 -19.39
N ILE A 86 8.13 -38.76 -18.30
CA ILE A 86 8.45 -39.43 -17.03
C ILE A 86 7.53 -38.90 -15.95
N LYS A 87 7.04 -39.80 -15.08
CA LYS A 87 6.17 -39.41 -13.97
C LYS A 87 6.88 -39.57 -12.63
N ILE A 88 6.76 -38.57 -11.77
CA ILE A 88 7.31 -38.57 -10.40
C ILE A 88 6.24 -38.26 -9.36
N THR A 89 6.52 -38.63 -8.11
CA THR A 89 5.67 -38.29 -6.97
C THR A 89 5.56 -36.78 -6.81
N ARG A 90 4.35 -36.28 -6.50
CA ARG A 90 4.12 -34.86 -6.27
C ARG A 90 4.59 -34.48 -4.86
N SER A 91 5.41 -33.42 -4.74
CA SER A 91 5.89 -32.94 -3.44
C SER A 91 4.73 -32.59 -2.48
N ARG A 92 3.66 -31.98 -3.01
CA ARG A 92 2.46 -31.64 -2.24
C ARG A 92 1.20 -31.68 -3.12
N GLU A 93 0.18 -32.39 -2.66
CA GLU A 93 -1.15 -32.41 -3.29
C GLU A 93 -2.02 -31.23 -2.86
N VAL A 94 -3.00 -30.88 -3.71
CA VAL A 94 -3.95 -29.80 -3.42
C VAL A 94 -4.76 -30.18 -2.17
N GLY A 95 -4.74 -29.31 -1.16
CA GLY A 95 -5.40 -29.56 0.13
C GLY A 95 -4.58 -30.38 1.14
N GLN A 96 -3.36 -30.83 0.78
CA GLN A 96 -2.49 -31.56 1.71
C GLN A 96 -1.89 -30.63 2.78
N SER A 97 -1.86 -31.11 4.03
CA SER A 97 -1.20 -30.43 5.16
C SER A 97 0.32 -30.33 4.97
N TYR A 98 0.91 -29.24 5.45
CA TYR A 98 2.36 -29.01 5.41
C TYR A 98 3.17 -30.15 6.07
N ILE A 99 2.68 -30.70 7.18
CA ILE A 99 3.37 -31.79 7.89
C ILE A 99 3.39 -33.05 7.04
N SER A 100 2.22 -33.45 6.50
CA SER A 100 2.13 -34.62 5.62
C SER A 100 2.88 -34.44 4.29
N SER A 101 3.12 -33.19 3.86
CA SER A 101 3.83 -32.90 2.62
C SER A 101 5.33 -33.18 2.69
N VAL A 102 5.90 -33.28 3.90
CA VAL A 102 7.30 -33.66 4.09
C VAL A 102 7.55 -35.05 3.50
N TRP A 103 6.69 -36.02 3.80
CA TRP A 103 6.84 -37.39 3.31
C TRP A 103 6.74 -37.50 1.79
N THR A 104 5.74 -36.85 1.19
CA THR A 104 5.55 -36.84 -0.26
C THR A 104 6.68 -36.08 -0.98
N THR A 105 7.25 -35.06 -0.33
CA THR A 105 8.46 -34.37 -0.83
C THR A 105 9.69 -35.27 -0.78
N THR A 106 9.89 -36.06 0.29
CA THR A 106 10.99 -37.03 0.37
C THR A 106 10.90 -38.08 -0.72
N LEU A 107 9.70 -38.62 -0.98
CA LEU A 107 9.48 -39.55 -2.11
C LEU A 107 9.80 -38.90 -3.45
N ALA A 108 9.37 -37.65 -3.67
CA ALA A 108 9.67 -36.90 -4.88
C ALA A 108 11.18 -36.67 -5.07
N ILE A 109 11.94 -36.49 -3.99
CA ILE A 109 13.41 -36.39 -4.02
C ILE A 109 14.03 -37.73 -4.46
N LEU A 110 13.58 -38.86 -3.90
CA LEU A 110 14.08 -40.19 -4.30
C LEU A 110 13.79 -40.51 -5.78
N ASP A 111 12.58 -40.18 -6.25
CA ASP A 111 12.23 -40.29 -7.66
C ASP A 111 13.16 -39.41 -8.52
N SER A 112 13.43 -38.18 -8.07
CA SER A 112 14.28 -37.22 -8.78
C SER A 112 15.74 -37.68 -8.91
N VAL A 113 16.31 -38.33 -7.89
CA VAL A 113 17.64 -38.96 -7.97
C VAL A 113 17.68 -39.98 -9.09
N SER A 114 16.70 -40.87 -9.14
CA SER A 114 16.63 -41.91 -10.17
C SER A 114 16.53 -41.30 -11.56
N VAL A 115 15.63 -40.33 -11.75
CA VAL A 115 15.42 -39.67 -13.05
C VAL A 115 16.70 -38.98 -13.55
N LEU A 116 17.37 -38.18 -12.71
CA LEU A 116 18.56 -37.44 -13.12
C LEU A 116 19.78 -38.36 -13.35
N TRP A 117 19.88 -39.45 -12.57
CA TRP A 117 20.98 -40.41 -12.70
C TRP A 117 20.95 -41.18 -14.03
N PHE A 118 19.76 -41.59 -14.48
CA PHE A 118 19.60 -42.38 -15.70
C PHE A 118 19.59 -41.53 -16.97
N GLU A 119 18.87 -40.41 -16.95
CA GLU A 119 18.61 -39.65 -18.18
C GLU A 119 19.66 -38.56 -18.46
N LYS A 120 20.42 -38.13 -17.43
CA LYS A 120 21.55 -37.19 -17.53
C LYS A 120 21.27 -35.95 -18.40
N PRO A 121 20.32 -35.07 -18.01
CA PRO A 121 20.08 -33.81 -18.70
C PRO A 121 21.33 -32.94 -18.81
N GLU A 122 21.38 -32.08 -19.83
CA GLU A 122 22.30 -30.94 -19.86
C GLU A 122 21.61 -29.64 -19.43
N LEU A 123 20.29 -29.53 -19.61
CA LEU A 123 19.47 -28.40 -19.18
C LEU A 123 18.19 -28.88 -18.47
N ILE A 124 17.86 -28.29 -17.33
CA ILE A 124 16.56 -28.40 -16.67
C ILE A 124 15.85 -27.06 -16.79
N LEU A 125 14.74 -27.04 -17.52
CA LEU A 125 13.82 -25.90 -17.62
C LEU A 125 12.58 -26.15 -16.75
N CYS A 126 12.29 -25.23 -15.83
CA CYS A 126 11.18 -25.39 -14.88
C CYS A 126 10.43 -24.08 -14.63
N ASN A 127 9.14 -24.17 -14.34
CA ASN A 127 8.33 -23.08 -13.82
C ASN A 127 7.58 -23.48 -12.53
N GLY A 128 6.80 -22.54 -11.99
CA GLY A 128 6.41 -22.36 -10.58
C GLY A 128 5.72 -23.39 -9.67
N PRO A 129 5.46 -24.69 -9.95
CA PRO A 129 4.89 -25.57 -8.92
C PRO A 129 5.92 -26.46 -8.22
N GLY A 130 5.68 -26.77 -6.95
CA GLY A 130 6.66 -27.39 -6.04
C GLY A 130 7.24 -28.77 -6.42
N THR A 131 6.84 -29.39 -7.54
CA THR A 131 7.42 -30.64 -8.05
C THR A 131 8.71 -30.41 -8.85
N CYS A 132 9.00 -29.19 -9.28
CA CYS A 132 10.33 -28.87 -9.81
C CYS A 132 11.41 -28.75 -8.71
N VAL A 133 11.00 -28.44 -7.47
CA VAL A 133 11.93 -28.24 -6.34
C VAL A 133 12.84 -29.46 -6.09
N PRO A 134 12.32 -30.70 -5.97
CA PRO A 134 13.16 -31.88 -5.82
C PRO A 134 14.19 -32.09 -6.94
N LEU A 135 13.82 -31.86 -8.21
CA LEU A 135 14.73 -32.01 -9.35
C LEU A 135 15.87 -30.99 -9.28
N CYS A 136 15.55 -29.72 -8.98
CA CYS A 136 16.57 -28.68 -8.85
C CYS A 136 17.48 -28.91 -7.64
N ILE A 137 16.95 -29.40 -6.51
CA ILE A 137 17.77 -29.77 -5.34
C ILE A 137 18.76 -30.87 -5.71
N ILE A 138 18.32 -31.94 -6.37
CA ILE A 138 19.22 -33.03 -6.76
C ILE A 138 20.23 -32.57 -7.81
N ALA A 139 19.82 -31.75 -8.79
CA ALA A 139 20.75 -31.18 -9.76
C ALA A 139 21.84 -30.32 -9.10
N PHE A 140 21.46 -29.51 -8.10
CA PHE A 140 22.39 -28.73 -7.29
C PHE A 140 23.35 -29.63 -6.49
N LEU A 141 22.86 -30.70 -5.86
CA LEU A 141 23.71 -31.67 -5.16
C LEU A 141 24.66 -32.38 -6.11
N PHE A 142 24.20 -32.80 -7.30
CA PHE A 142 25.07 -33.44 -8.29
C PHE A 142 26.19 -32.51 -8.75
N LYS A 143 25.96 -31.19 -8.84
CA LYS A 143 27.03 -30.22 -9.07
C LYS A 143 28.03 -30.14 -7.94
N ILE A 144 27.55 -30.04 -6.68
CA ILE A 144 28.42 -29.99 -5.50
C ILE A 144 29.33 -31.21 -5.43
N PHE A 145 28.80 -32.39 -5.77
CA PHE A 145 29.55 -33.65 -5.75
C PHE A 145 30.27 -33.95 -7.08
N PHE A 146 30.35 -32.99 -8.00
CA PHE A 146 31.02 -33.13 -9.31
C PHE A 146 30.51 -34.33 -10.15
N ILE A 147 29.25 -34.71 -9.98
CA ILE A 147 28.59 -35.82 -10.69
C ILE A 147 28.13 -35.37 -12.08
N SER A 148 27.65 -34.12 -12.23
CA SER A 148 27.14 -33.57 -13.49
C SER A 148 27.12 -32.04 -13.50
N ASP A 149 27.28 -31.41 -14.66
CA ASP A 149 27.23 -29.94 -14.84
C ASP A 149 25.89 -29.49 -15.48
N ILE A 150 24.77 -29.83 -14.84
CA ILE A 150 23.42 -29.61 -15.38
C ILE A 150 23.02 -28.13 -15.27
N ILE A 151 22.74 -27.43 -16.37
CA ILE A 151 22.23 -26.06 -16.31
C ILE A 151 20.77 -26.08 -15.82
N THR A 152 20.41 -25.20 -14.90
CA THR A 152 19.09 -25.11 -14.28
C THR A 152 18.52 -23.71 -14.49
N VAL A 153 17.37 -23.64 -15.15
CA VAL A 153 16.66 -22.40 -15.45
C VAL A 153 15.28 -22.46 -14.81
N PHE A 154 15.03 -21.58 -13.85
CA PHE A 154 13.74 -21.36 -13.24
C PHE A 154 13.05 -20.13 -13.84
N ILE A 155 11.82 -20.31 -14.30
CA ILE A 155 10.97 -19.25 -14.84
C ILE A 155 9.82 -19.03 -13.88
N GLU A 156 9.77 -17.85 -13.27
CA GLU A 156 8.66 -17.49 -12.39
C GLU A 156 7.36 -17.34 -13.19
N SER A 157 6.21 -17.56 -12.56
CA SER A 157 4.92 -17.48 -13.24
C SER A 157 4.51 -16.05 -13.55
N PHE A 158 3.81 -15.90 -14.67
CA PHE A 158 3.28 -14.61 -15.12
C PHE A 158 2.33 -13.99 -14.11
N CYS A 159 1.64 -14.80 -13.29
CA CYS A 159 0.73 -14.31 -12.26
C CYS A 159 1.44 -13.70 -11.04
N ARG A 160 2.77 -13.81 -10.94
CA ARG A 160 3.55 -13.20 -9.85
C ARG A 160 4.07 -11.85 -10.29
N VAL A 161 3.34 -10.80 -9.95
CA VAL A 161 3.68 -9.41 -10.38
C VAL A 161 4.55 -8.71 -9.33
N GLU A 162 4.24 -8.88 -8.05
CA GLU A 162 4.86 -8.12 -6.95
C GLU A 162 5.85 -8.94 -6.12
N THR A 163 5.59 -10.23 -5.90
CA THR A 163 6.41 -11.08 -5.01
C THR A 163 6.66 -12.46 -5.60
N PHE A 164 7.84 -13.03 -5.31
CA PHE A 164 8.20 -14.41 -5.66
C PHE A 164 7.24 -15.43 -5.07
N SER A 165 6.96 -16.49 -5.84
CA SER A 165 6.32 -17.69 -5.32
C SER A 165 7.20 -18.37 -4.26
N LEU A 166 6.61 -19.21 -3.41
CA LEU A 166 7.41 -20.00 -2.44
C LEU A 166 8.45 -20.87 -3.16
N THR A 167 8.06 -21.49 -4.28
CA THR A 167 8.96 -22.23 -5.19
C THR A 167 10.12 -21.35 -5.63
N GLY A 168 9.82 -20.14 -6.12
CA GLY A 168 10.84 -19.20 -6.59
C GLY A 168 11.78 -18.72 -5.47
N LYS A 169 11.27 -18.47 -4.27
CA LYS A 169 12.10 -18.15 -3.09
C LYS A 169 13.08 -19.27 -2.73
N ILE A 170 12.68 -20.53 -2.87
CA ILE A 170 13.55 -21.69 -2.61
C ILE A 170 14.57 -21.85 -3.74
N LEU A 171 14.10 -21.86 -4.99
CA LEU A 171 14.93 -22.15 -6.15
C LEU A 171 15.93 -21.05 -6.49
N TYR A 172 15.65 -19.81 -6.11
CA TYR A 172 16.54 -18.68 -6.34
C TYR A 172 17.99 -18.93 -5.86
N TYR A 173 18.16 -19.66 -4.74
CA TYR A 173 19.48 -20.01 -4.21
C TYR A 173 20.10 -21.27 -4.82
N LEU A 174 19.31 -22.08 -5.52
CA LEU A 174 19.70 -23.42 -5.98
C LEU A 174 19.93 -23.49 -7.49
N VAL A 175 19.26 -22.65 -8.27
CA VAL A 175 19.31 -22.67 -9.74
C VAL A 175 20.32 -21.67 -10.30
N ASP A 176 20.82 -21.96 -11.50
CA ASP A 176 21.82 -21.11 -12.18
C ASP A 176 21.19 -19.83 -12.71
N HIS A 177 19.98 -19.94 -13.27
CA HIS A 177 19.29 -18.82 -13.90
C HIS A 177 17.85 -18.70 -13.39
N VAL A 178 17.48 -17.49 -12.97
CA VAL A 178 16.09 -17.11 -12.69
C VAL A 178 15.64 -16.10 -13.73
N ILE A 179 14.47 -16.36 -14.33
CA ILE A 179 13.83 -15.49 -15.30
C ILE A 179 12.49 -15.03 -14.71
N VAL A 180 12.28 -13.71 -14.71
CA VAL A 180 11.02 -13.07 -14.35
C VAL A 180 10.54 -12.20 -15.51
N GLN A 181 9.23 -12.04 -15.61
CA GLN A 181 8.60 -11.26 -16.68
C GLN A 181 8.41 -9.79 -16.27
N TRP A 182 8.30 -9.53 -14.97
CA TRP A 182 7.97 -8.22 -14.43
C TRP A 182 9.23 -7.47 -13.97
N PRO A 183 9.47 -6.23 -14.45
CA PRO A 183 10.62 -5.41 -14.03
C PRO A 183 10.71 -5.24 -12.51
N TYR A 184 9.57 -5.12 -11.84
CA TYR A 184 9.49 -4.96 -10.39
C TYR A 184 10.12 -6.13 -9.62
N LEU A 185 9.87 -7.38 -10.03
CA LEU A 185 10.49 -8.56 -9.41
C LEU A 185 12.00 -8.63 -9.62
N LYS A 186 12.48 -8.19 -10.79
CA LYS A 186 13.91 -8.13 -11.09
C LYS A 186 14.60 -7.12 -10.17
N ILE A 187 14.00 -5.94 -10.03
CA ILE A 187 14.42 -4.89 -9.12
C ILE A 187 14.51 -5.46 -7.70
N THR A 188 13.45 -6.07 -7.15
CA THR A 188 13.48 -6.63 -5.79
C THR A 188 14.69 -7.57 -5.55
N ILE A 189 15.11 -8.38 -6.54
CA ILE A 189 16.28 -9.26 -6.43
C ILE A 189 17.60 -8.50 -6.47
N GLU A 190 17.81 -7.64 -7.47
CA GLU A 190 19.06 -6.86 -7.60
C GLU A 190 19.29 -6.01 -6.34
N TYR A 191 18.20 -5.49 -5.76
CA TYR A 191 18.22 -4.83 -4.47
C TYR A 191 18.61 -5.75 -3.31
N THR A 192 18.06 -6.97 -3.23
CA THR A 192 18.37 -7.92 -2.15
C THR A 192 19.85 -8.34 -2.16
N GLU A 193 20.47 -8.52 -3.34
CA GLU A 193 21.91 -8.81 -3.47
C GLU A 193 22.81 -7.60 -3.16
N MET A 194 22.36 -6.37 -3.43
CA MET A 194 23.10 -5.14 -3.08
C MET A 194 22.97 -4.72 -1.59
N THR A 195 21.98 -5.25 -0.85
CA THR A 195 21.65 -4.81 0.51
C THR A 195 22.62 -5.21 1.63
N SER A 196 23.69 -5.96 1.38
CA SER A 196 24.61 -6.35 2.46
C SER A 196 25.54 -5.22 2.94
N GLU A 197 25.62 -4.08 2.23
CA GLU A 197 26.50 -2.95 2.57
C GLU A 197 25.85 -1.54 2.50
N ALA A 198 24.55 -1.42 2.17
CA ALA A 198 23.88 -0.12 1.96
C ALA A 198 22.92 0.25 3.12
N GLY A 199 22.84 1.55 3.46
CA GLY A 199 21.94 2.10 4.47
C GLY A 199 20.45 1.81 4.20
N LEU A 200 19.60 1.89 5.23
CA LEU A 200 18.17 1.52 5.17
C LEU A 200 17.42 2.24 4.03
N THR A 201 17.74 3.52 3.82
CA THR A 201 17.13 4.43 2.84
C THR A 201 17.74 4.24 1.46
N THR A 202 19.07 4.30 1.35
CA THR A 202 19.77 4.18 0.06
C THR A 202 19.49 2.85 -0.64
N ALA A 203 19.25 1.78 0.12
CA ALA A 203 18.85 0.48 -0.38
C ALA A 203 17.42 0.41 -0.97
N LEU A 204 16.68 1.52 -1.09
CA LEU A 204 15.37 1.55 -1.75
C LEU A 204 15.34 2.47 -2.98
N ILE A 205 16.44 3.18 -3.28
CA ILE A 205 16.45 4.26 -4.27
C ILE A 205 16.92 3.73 -5.61
N ASN A 206 16.15 3.94 -6.68
CA ASN A 206 16.66 3.75 -8.03
C ASN A 206 17.33 5.04 -8.49
N TRP A 207 18.65 5.09 -8.42
CA TRP A 207 19.42 6.30 -8.74
C TRP A 207 19.26 6.78 -10.18
N ILE A 208 18.98 5.88 -11.13
CA ILE A 208 18.73 6.24 -12.53
C ILE A 208 17.41 6.99 -12.63
N LEU A 209 16.33 6.41 -12.07
CA LEU A 209 15.00 7.02 -12.07
C LEU A 209 14.97 8.32 -11.26
N LEU A 210 15.60 8.35 -10.08
CA LEU A 210 15.70 9.55 -9.26
C LEU A 210 16.43 10.68 -10.02
N LYS A 211 17.47 10.37 -10.79
CA LYS A 211 18.17 11.37 -11.60
C LYS A 211 17.31 11.89 -12.75
N GLU A 212 16.44 11.06 -13.32
CA GLU A 212 15.47 11.52 -14.31
C GLU A 212 14.49 12.54 -13.72
N ASP A 213 14.09 12.37 -12.45
CA ASP A 213 13.13 13.27 -11.81
C ASP A 213 13.63 14.71 -11.69
N LEU A 214 14.96 14.95 -11.70
CA LEU A 214 15.56 16.29 -11.74
C LEU A 214 15.07 17.14 -12.93
N LYS A 215 14.53 16.53 -14.00
CA LYS A 215 13.97 17.27 -15.16
C LYS A 215 12.67 18.00 -14.83
N TYR A 216 11.94 17.58 -13.79
CA TYR A 216 10.67 18.19 -13.38
C TYR A 216 10.84 19.33 -12.38
N LEU A 217 12.06 19.57 -11.89
CA LEU A 217 12.35 20.60 -10.90
C LEU A 217 12.70 21.94 -11.58
N PRO A 218 12.37 23.09 -10.96
CA PRO A 218 12.81 24.40 -11.41
C PRO A 218 14.34 24.49 -11.47
N ILE A 219 14.87 25.27 -12.42
CA ILE A 219 16.31 25.38 -12.68
C ILE A 219 17.06 25.82 -11.43
N GLU A 220 16.51 26.76 -10.67
CA GLU A 220 17.13 27.30 -9.46
C GLU A 220 17.30 26.26 -8.34
N ILE A 221 16.42 25.24 -8.26
CA ILE A 221 16.57 24.13 -7.31
C ILE A 221 17.48 23.05 -7.91
N LYS A 222 17.25 22.71 -9.19
CA LYS A 222 17.94 21.65 -9.92
C LYS A 222 19.46 21.82 -9.90
N VAL A 223 19.96 23.04 -10.09
CA VAL A 223 21.41 23.32 -10.11
C VAL A 223 22.09 22.91 -8.80
N HIS A 224 21.43 23.13 -7.65
CA HIS A 224 21.97 22.74 -6.36
C HIS A 224 21.93 21.22 -6.14
N LEU A 225 20.84 20.58 -6.54
CA LEU A 225 20.62 19.14 -6.34
C LEU A 225 21.47 18.25 -7.25
N THR A 226 21.66 18.63 -8.52
CA THR A 226 22.37 17.81 -9.52
C THR A 226 23.75 17.39 -9.01
N SER A 227 24.52 18.35 -8.47
CA SER A 227 25.86 18.09 -7.94
C SER A 227 25.88 17.14 -6.74
N ILE A 228 24.82 17.13 -5.93
CA ILE A 228 24.71 16.26 -4.74
C ILE A 228 24.31 14.86 -5.21
N VAL A 229 23.32 14.75 -6.09
CA VAL A 229 22.84 13.47 -6.64
C VAL A 229 23.95 12.74 -7.40
N ASP A 230 24.76 13.44 -8.20
CA ASP A 230 25.88 12.82 -8.92
C ASP A 230 26.92 12.19 -7.98
N VAL A 231 27.19 12.86 -6.84
CA VAL A 231 28.10 12.34 -5.82
C VAL A 231 27.47 11.14 -5.09
N LEU A 232 26.19 11.24 -4.70
CA LEU A 232 25.48 10.14 -4.01
C LEU A 232 25.27 8.90 -4.89
N GLN A 233 25.06 9.07 -6.19
CA GLN A 233 24.88 7.98 -7.16
C GLN A 233 26.15 7.13 -7.32
N THR A 234 27.31 7.72 -7.10
CA THR A 234 28.60 7.03 -7.29
C THR A 234 29.13 6.55 -5.95
N ASP A 235 29.83 5.42 -5.89
CA ASP A 235 30.60 4.99 -4.71
C ASP A 235 31.68 6.02 -4.27
N SER A 236 31.76 7.16 -4.95
CA SER A 236 32.64 8.29 -4.68
C SER A 236 32.43 8.89 -3.30
N VAL A 237 31.26 8.75 -2.67
CA VAL A 237 31.04 9.21 -1.28
C VAL A 237 32.09 8.61 -0.34
N LYS A 238 32.38 7.31 -0.48
CA LYS A 238 33.40 6.58 0.30
C LYS A 238 34.84 7.03 -0.02
N LYS A 239 35.06 7.68 -1.16
CA LYS A 239 36.37 8.15 -1.64
C LYS A 239 36.66 9.62 -1.32
N LEU A 240 35.71 10.33 -0.69
CA LEU A 240 35.90 11.73 -0.32
C LEU A 240 36.86 11.87 0.87
N GLU A 241 37.98 12.57 0.67
CA GLU A 241 38.97 12.87 1.73
C GLU A 241 38.37 13.57 2.96
N ASN A 242 37.27 14.32 2.78
CA ASN A 242 36.57 14.99 3.88
C ASN A 242 35.05 14.88 3.73
N ILE A 243 34.54 13.66 3.92
CA ILE A 243 33.12 13.33 3.83
C ILE A 243 32.24 14.18 4.76
N LYS A 244 32.63 14.36 6.03
CA LYS A 244 31.86 15.15 7.02
C LYS A 244 31.64 16.59 6.55
N LYS A 245 32.70 17.25 6.07
CA LYS A 245 32.59 18.63 5.54
C LYS A 245 31.70 18.72 4.29
N TRP A 246 31.72 17.70 3.43
CA TRP A 246 30.84 17.64 2.27
C TRP A 246 29.38 17.43 2.67
N ILE A 247 29.10 16.55 3.63
CA ILE A 247 27.75 16.32 4.17
C ILE A 247 27.19 17.61 4.76
N THR A 248 27.93 18.29 5.64
CA THR A 248 27.48 19.55 6.26
C THR A 248 27.15 20.61 5.20
N LYS A 249 28.02 20.77 4.19
CA LYS A 249 27.75 21.73 3.08
C LYS A 249 26.55 21.33 2.25
N SER A 250 26.35 20.04 2.02
CA SER A 250 25.21 19.52 1.24
C SER A 250 23.91 19.72 2.01
N LEU A 251 23.89 19.42 3.32
CA LEU A 251 22.74 19.67 4.19
C LEU A 251 22.34 21.15 4.20
N ILE A 252 23.28 22.08 4.31
CA ILE A 252 23.00 23.53 4.25
C ILE A 252 22.35 23.92 2.91
N ARG A 253 22.84 23.37 1.80
CA ARG A 253 22.27 23.62 0.47
C ARG A 253 20.85 23.06 0.35
N ILE A 254 20.62 21.85 0.84
CA ILE A 254 19.31 21.21 0.84
C ILE A 254 18.33 21.99 1.71
N GLU A 255 18.76 22.47 2.88
CA GLU A 255 17.92 23.30 3.75
C GLU A 255 17.50 24.58 3.05
N ALA A 256 18.43 25.28 2.38
CA ALA A 256 18.10 26.46 1.60
C ALA A 256 17.10 26.16 0.45
N CYS A 257 17.19 25.00 -0.19
CA CYS A 257 16.22 24.57 -1.19
C CYS A 257 14.85 24.22 -0.57
N LEU A 258 14.82 23.59 0.61
CA LEU A 258 13.60 23.32 1.36
C LEU A 258 12.92 24.63 1.80
N ASP A 259 13.68 25.60 2.31
CA ASP A 259 13.15 26.90 2.70
C ASP A 259 12.55 27.64 1.50
N ARG A 260 13.27 27.64 0.37
CA ARG A 260 12.80 28.27 -0.86
C ARG A 260 11.50 27.63 -1.37
N THR A 261 11.46 26.30 -1.40
CA THR A 261 10.26 25.57 -1.84
C THR A 261 9.11 25.77 -0.87
N TRP A 262 9.35 25.67 0.44
CA TRP A 262 8.36 25.94 1.49
C TRP A 262 7.74 27.34 1.36
N GLN A 263 8.54 28.38 1.11
CA GLN A 263 8.02 29.73 0.89
C GLN A 263 7.02 29.77 -0.27
N ILE A 264 7.30 29.09 -1.38
CA ILE A 264 6.40 29.04 -2.55
C ILE A 264 5.12 28.24 -2.22
N LEU A 265 5.27 27.12 -1.53
CA LEU A 265 4.13 26.29 -1.09
C LEU A 265 3.16 27.06 -0.18
N ASN A 266 3.67 28.05 0.57
CA ASN A 266 2.91 28.84 1.54
C ASN A 266 2.63 30.28 1.07
N SER A 267 3.00 30.65 -0.16
CA SER A 267 2.74 31.98 -0.73
C SER A 267 1.55 31.95 -1.69
N GLY A 268 0.32 31.88 -1.16
CA GLY A 268 -0.92 31.95 -1.94
C GLY A 268 -1.88 30.79 -1.68
N TYR A 269 -2.81 30.56 -2.61
CA TYR A 269 -3.74 29.45 -2.53
C TYR A 269 -3.07 28.14 -2.96
N TRP A 270 -3.26 27.08 -2.18
CA TRP A 270 -2.66 25.76 -2.44
C TRP A 270 -2.92 25.22 -3.85
N LYS A 271 -4.13 25.42 -4.39
CA LYS A 271 -4.53 24.98 -5.74
C LYS A 271 -3.71 25.62 -6.87
N ASP A 272 -3.09 26.78 -6.61
CA ASP A 272 -2.34 27.55 -7.59
C ASP A 272 -0.81 27.26 -7.50
N VAL A 273 -0.40 26.43 -6.53
CA VAL A 273 1.01 26.06 -6.32
C VAL A 273 1.51 25.18 -7.47
N PRO A 274 2.60 25.56 -8.18
CA PRO A 274 3.11 24.76 -9.29
C PRO A 274 3.64 23.41 -8.83
N LEU A 275 3.28 22.36 -9.57
CA LEU A 275 3.64 20.98 -9.26
C LEU A 275 5.17 20.76 -9.21
N SER A 276 5.95 21.51 -10.00
CA SER A 276 7.41 21.46 -9.97
C SER A 276 8.02 21.83 -8.61
N TYR A 277 7.42 22.76 -7.85
CA TYR A 277 7.86 23.08 -6.49
C TYR A 277 7.43 22.03 -5.47
N ARG A 278 6.29 21.36 -5.68
CA ARG A 278 5.86 20.21 -4.86
C ARG A 278 6.81 19.02 -5.04
N TYR A 279 7.18 18.70 -6.28
CA TYR A 279 8.23 17.71 -6.58
C TYR A 279 9.57 18.11 -5.95
N SER A 280 9.93 19.39 -6.03
CA SER A 280 11.17 19.89 -5.41
C SER A 280 11.19 19.66 -3.90
N TYR A 281 10.08 19.87 -3.20
CA TYR A 281 10.01 19.67 -1.75
C TYR A 281 10.17 18.19 -1.38
N SER A 282 9.51 17.27 -2.10
CA SER A 282 9.67 15.82 -1.90
C SER A 282 11.09 15.35 -2.22
N PHE A 283 11.66 15.85 -3.32
CA PHE A 283 13.02 15.50 -3.73
C PHE A 283 14.05 15.99 -2.73
N CYS A 284 13.98 17.25 -2.29
CA CYS A 284 14.87 17.79 -1.27
C CYS A 284 14.73 17.04 0.05
N SER A 285 13.51 16.65 0.44
CA SER A 285 13.26 15.84 1.63
C SER A 285 13.96 14.47 1.53
N LEU A 286 13.86 13.81 0.37
CA LEU A 286 14.56 12.55 0.09
C LEU A 286 16.09 12.70 0.16
N ILE A 287 16.67 13.75 -0.44
CA ILE A 287 18.12 13.94 -0.37
C ILE A 287 18.57 14.28 1.06
N LYS A 288 17.79 15.06 1.82
CA LYS A 288 18.10 15.39 3.21
C LYS A 288 18.20 14.13 4.07
N ILE A 289 17.25 13.20 3.95
CA ILE A 289 17.25 11.98 4.78
C ILE A 289 18.42 11.06 4.47
N ILE A 290 18.84 10.99 3.20
CA ILE A 290 20.01 10.21 2.79
C ILE A 290 21.27 10.81 3.42
N LEU A 291 21.39 12.15 3.38
CA LEU A 291 22.52 12.84 4.00
C LEU A 291 22.54 12.67 5.52
N LEU A 292 21.38 12.68 6.19
CA LEU A 292 21.27 12.42 7.63
C LEU A 292 21.66 10.97 7.98
N GLU A 293 21.23 10.00 7.18
CA GLU A 293 21.60 8.58 7.33
C GLU A 293 23.12 8.38 7.20
N ILE A 294 23.73 8.96 6.15
CA ILE A 294 25.17 8.89 5.93
C ILE A 294 25.93 9.61 7.06
N ASP A 295 25.46 10.77 7.52
CA ASP A 295 26.11 11.50 8.64
C ASP A 295 26.15 10.66 9.92
N TYR A 296 25.03 9.97 10.22
CA TYR A 296 24.93 9.04 11.34
C TYR A 296 25.88 7.85 11.20
N GLU A 297 26.00 7.26 10.01
CA GLU A 297 26.90 6.13 9.76
C GLU A 297 28.38 6.49 10.00
N GLN A 298 28.76 7.73 9.71
CA GLN A 298 30.11 8.29 9.91
C GLN A 298 30.39 8.78 11.34
N ASN A 299 29.39 8.75 12.22
CA ASN A 299 29.55 9.15 13.61
C ASN A 299 30.20 8.02 14.42
N GLU A 300 31.25 8.33 15.17
CA GLU A 300 32.02 7.36 15.96
C GLU A 300 31.28 6.97 17.25
N ALA A 301 30.45 7.87 17.78
CA ALA A 301 29.67 7.67 19.00
C ALA A 301 28.25 7.15 18.69
N LYS A 302 28.16 5.87 18.29
CA LYS A 302 26.87 5.19 18.06
C LYS A 302 26.27 4.75 19.39
N SER A 303 25.13 5.32 19.76
CA SER A 303 24.32 4.87 20.90
C SER A 303 22.89 4.63 20.42
N VAL A 304 22.13 3.86 21.20
CA VAL A 304 20.71 3.59 20.88
C VAL A 304 19.91 4.89 20.88
N ASP A 305 20.18 5.81 21.82
CA ASP A 305 19.49 7.10 21.88
C ASP A 305 19.80 8.00 20.68
N THR A 306 21.05 7.97 20.17
CA THR A 306 21.39 8.72 18.96
C THR A 306 20.77 8.11 17.72
N GLU A 307 20.66 6.77 17.64
CA GLU A 307 19.93 6.10 16.55
C GLU A 307 18.46 6.51 16.54
N ILE A 308 17.77 6.41 17.69
CA ILE A 308 16.35 6.77 17.83
C ILE A 308 16.10 8.21 17.39
N ASN A 309 16.94 9.16 17.82
CA ASN A 309 16.79 10.57 17.46
C ASN A 309 16.93 10.79 15.94
N ILE A 310 17.92 10.17 15.31
CA ILE A 310 18.14 10.28 13.86
C ILE A 310 16.98 9.66 13.09
N LEU A 311 16.49 8.48 13.51
CA LEU A 311 15.32 7.85 12.88
C LEU A 311 14.07 8.74 13.00
N GLN A 312 13.85 9.39 14.13
CA GLN A 312 12.75 10.36 14.30
C GLN A 312 12.90 11.55 13.34
N GLN A 313 14.09 12.14 13.24
CA GLN A 313 14.35 13.24 12.30
C GLN A 313 14.10 12.82 10.85
N ILE A 314 14.54 11.61 10.49
CA ILE A 314 14.33 11.06 9.15
C ILE A 314 12.84 10.86 8.88
N ILE A 315 12.09 10.18 9.76
CA ILE A 315 10.64 9.97 9.58
C ILE A 315 9.92 11.30 9.48
N GLN A 316 10.23 12.26 10.36
CA GLN A 316 9.61 13.58 10.33
C GLN A 316 9.87 14.31 9.00
N GLN A 317 11.09 14.24 8.47
CA GLN A 317 11.42 14.87 7.20
C GLN A 317 10.75 14.17 6.02
N ILE A 318 10.64 12.83 6.04
CA ILE A 318 9.91 12.07 5.01
C ILE A 318 8.44 12.45 5.01
N ASP A 319 7.80 12.47 6.18
CA ASP A 319 6.39 12.79 6.30
C ASP A 319 6.11 14.22 5.86
N LYS A 320 7.00 15.19 6.17
CA LYS A 320 6.91 16.53 5.56
C LYS A 320 6.96 16.47 4.03
N GLY A 321 7.87 15.66 3.48
CA GLY A 321 7.98 15.43 2.03
C GLY A 321 6.72 14.82 1.40
N ILE A 322 5.99 13.98 2.14
CA ILE A 322 4.70 13.39 1.73
C ILE A 322 3.58 14.42 1.85
N LEU A 323 3.49 15.13 2.98
CA LEU A 323 2.40 16.05 3.31
C LEU A 323 2.43 17.35 2.48
N LEU A 324 3.62 17.93 2.31
CA LEU A 324 3.79 19.24 1.66
C LEU A 324 4.24 19.12 0.21
N GLY A 325 4.74 17.95 -0.21
CA GLY A 325 5.26 17.74 -1.54
C GLY A 325 4.26 17.13 -2.52
N ALA A 326 4.80 16.40 -3.50
CA ALA A 326 4.04 15.57 -4.43
C ALA A 326 4.82 14.27 -4.70
N PRO A 327 4.13 13.14 -4.93
CA PRO A 327 4.78 11.88 -5.31
C PRO A 327 5.76 12.08 -6.47
N LEU A 328 6.96 11.54 -6.36
CA LEU A 328 7.97 11.69 -7.40
C LEU A 328 7.49 10.98 -8.69
N PRO A 329 7.60 11.60 -9.88
CA PRO A 329 7.01 11.06 -11.10
C PRO A 329 7.49 9.66 -11.47
N SER A 330 8.78 9.38 -11.30
CA SER A 330 9.36 8.09 -11.69
C SER A 330 9.06 6.98 -10.70
N GLU A 331 8.95 7.29 -9.40
CA GLU A 331 8.61 6.34 -8.33
C GLU A 331 7.65 6.98 -7.30
N PRO A 332 6.32 7.01 -7.56
CA PRO A 332 5.36 7.71 -6.71
C PRO A 332 5.29 7.20 -5.26
N SER A 333 5.54 5.91 -5.03
CA SER A 333 5.50 5.27 -3.71
C SER A 333 6.83 5.30 -2.95
N LEU A 334 7.87 5.96 -3.47
CA LEU A 334 9.22 5.88 -2.89
C LEU A 334 9.26 6.40 -1.45
N LEU A 335 8.75 7.61 -1.20
CA LEU A 335 8.76 8.21 0.14
C LEU A 335 7.95 7.40 1.14
N THR A 336 6.78 6.90 0.76
CA THR A 336 5.93 6.08 1.63
C THR A 336 6.56 4.71 1.93
N SER A 337 7.24 4.12 0.95
CA SER A 337 7.98 2.86 1.13
C SER A 337 9.18 3.02 2.06
N ILE A 338 9.93 4.13 1.93
CA ILE A 338 11.01 4.46 2.85
C ILE A 338 10.45 4.71 4.26
N ALA A 339 9.38 5.50 4.39
CA ALA A 339 8.74 5.75 5.68
C ALA A 339 8.30 4.46 6.37
N SER A 340 7.70 3.53 5.61
CA SER A 340 7.30 2.20 6.07
C SER A 340 8.48 1.41 6.64
N LYS A 341 9.56 1.27 5.86
CA LYS A 341 10.75 0.51 6.26
C LYS A 341 11.45 1.10 7.49
N ILE A 342 11.52 2.44 7.57
CA ILE A 342 12.13 3.13 8.70
C ILE A 342 11.24 3.03 9.93
N ASN A 343 9.92 3.16 9.78
CA ASN A 343 8.96 2.96 10.86
C ASN A 343 9.01 1.53 11.41
N ASP A 344 9.11 0.51 10.56
CA ASP A 344 9.28 -0.89 10.97
C ASP A 344 10.55 -1.10 11.81
N HIS A 345 11.66 -0.46 11.42
CA HIS A 345 12.90 -0.51 12.19
C HIS A 345 12.76 0.27 13.51
N TYR A 346 12.21 1.48 13.45
CA TYR A 346 11.97 2.34 14.61
C TYR A 346 11.05 1.69 15.65
N SER A 347 10.03 0.97 15.20
CA SER A 347 9.04 0.30 16.06
C SER A 347 9.65 -0.73 17.01
N LYS A 348 10.86 -1.25 16.71
CA LYS A 348 11.60 -2.17 17.58
C LYS A 348 12.10 -1.49 18.86
N PHE A 349 12.27 -0.17 18.84
CA PHE A 349 12.74 0.63 19.96
C PHE A 349 11.59 1.24 20.78
N MET A 350 10.37 1.22 20.25
CA MET A 350 9.21 1.82 20.89
C MET A 350 8.80 1.04 22.14
N LYS A 351 8.55 1.77 23.22
CA LYS A 351 7.99 1.21 24.45
C LYS A 351 6.49 0.99 24.27
N THR A 352 6.00 -0.13 24.79
CA THR A 352 4.56 -0.42 24.91
C THR A 352 3.88 0.66 25.74
N LEU A 353 2.74 1.17 25.29
CA LEU A 353 1.98 2.17 26.03
C LEU A 353 1.26 1.51 27.21
N THR A 354 0.98 2.30 28.26
CA THR A 354 0.36 1.76 29.49
C THR A 354 -1.09 1.33 29.27
N ALA A 355 -1.81 2.02 28.39
CA ALA A 355 -3.17 1.68 27.98
C ALA A 355 -3.13 0.73 26.77
N LYS A 356 -3.84 -0.40 26.87
CA LYS A 356 -3.91 -1.40 25.78
C LYS A 356 -5.05 -1.19 24.81
N LYS A 357 -6.10 -0.46 25.23
CA LYS A 357 -7.29 -0.17 24.41
C LYS A 357 -7.81 1.23 24.67
N ILE A 358 -8.43 1.81 23.66
CA ILE A 358 -9.13 3.10 23.77
C ILE A 358 -10.41 2.89 24.58
N ALA A 359 -10.56 3.61 25.67
CA ALA A 359 -11.73 3.51 26.54
C ALA A 359 -12.95 4.17 25.90
N ILE A 360 -14.07 3.45 25.86
CA ILE A 360 -15.34 3.93 25.30
C ILE A 360 -16.37 3.98 26.43
N ASP A 361 -16.80 5.19 26.79
CA ASP A 361 -17.88 5.40 27.75
C ASP A 361 -19.24 5.28 27.03
N HIS A 362 -19.83 4.09 27.11
CA HIS A 362 -21.13 3.81 26.51
C HIS A 362 -22.29 4.59 27.15
N SER A 363 -22.14 5.15 28.35
CA SER A 363 -23.20 5.93 29.01
C SER A 363 -23.52 7.22 28.26
N LYS A 364 -22.55 7.76 27.52
CA LYS A 364 -22.71 8.95 26.67
C LYS A 364 -23.37 8.65 25.31
N VAL A 365 -23.54 7.38 24.97
CA VAL A 365 -24.12 6.94 23.70
C VAL A 365 -25.64 6.79 23.85
N SER A 366 -26.36 7.91 23.79
CA SER A 366 -27.82 7.85 23.62
C SER A 366 -28.14 7.26 22.25
N GLN A 367 -29.08 6.33 22.17
CA GLN A 367 -29.64 5.85 20.90
C GLN A 367 -31.01 6.47 20.61
N THR A 368 -31.58 7.19 21.57
CA THR A 368 -32.89 7.84 21.42
C THR A 368 -32.76 9.07 20.55
N LEU A 369 -33.64 9.19 19.56
CA LEU A 369 -33.68 10.35 18.69
C LEU A 369 -34.10 11.61 19.46
N LEU A 370 -33.58 12.76 19.05
CA LEU A 370 -34.11 14.04 19.53
C LEU A 370 -35.50 14.27 18.91
N PRO A 371 -36.51 14.75 19.67
CA PRO A 371 -37.91 14.76 19.26
C PRO A 371 -38.22 15.44 17.91
N GLU A 372 -37.40 16.42 17.52
CA GLU A 372 -37.62 17.24 16.32
C GLU A 372 -37.02 16.64 15.04
N PHE A 373 -36.30 15.51 15.15
CA PHE A 373 -35.54 14.92 14.04
C PHE A 373 -36.11 13.59 13.59
N LEU A 374 -36.16 13.41 12.27
CA LEU A 374 -36.54 12.13 11.66
C LEU A 374 -35.36 11.16 11.65
N GLN A 375 -35.65 9.87 11.76
CA GLN A 375 -34.60 8.85 11.66
C GLN A 375 -34.11 8.72 10.22
N VAL A 376 -32.80 8.59 10.03
CA VAL A 376 -32.24 8.13 8.75
C VAL A 376 -32.54 6.64 8.58
N ASN A 377 -33.01 6.26 7.39
CA ASN A 377 -33.34 4.86 7.08
C ASN A 377 -32.11 3.96 7.17
N ARG A 378 -32.32 2.74 7.68
CA ARG A 378 -31.29 1.73 7.88
C ARG A 378 -31.50 0.55 6.94
N TYR A 379 -30.44 0.12 6.28
CA TYR A 379 -30.43 -1.00 5.33
C TYR A 379 -29.35 -2.00 5.74
N ASN A 380 -29.73 -3.27 5.89
CA ASN A 380 -28.79 -4.33 6.23
C ASN A 380 -28.27 -5.02 4.96
N GLU A 381 -26.97 -4.88 4.70
CA GLU A 381 -26.28 -5.47 3.54
C GLU A 381 -27.07 -5.31 2.23
N PRO A 382 -27.49 -4.08 1.84
CA PRO A 382 -28.30 -3.90 0.64
C PRO A 382 -27.53 -4.39 -0.58
N SER A 383 -28.24 -5.09 -1.48
CA SER A 383 -27.67 -5.46 -2.78
C SER A 383 -27.26 -4.21 -3.57
N MET A 384 -26.35 -4.35 -4.54
CA MET A 384 -25.97 -3.26 -5.43
C MET A 384 -27.19 -2.64 -6.13
N GLU A 385 -28.16 -3.46 -6.54
CA GLU A 385 -29.41 -3.00 -7.15
C GLU A 385 -30.26 -2.18 -6.17
N SER A 386 -30.46 -2.68 -4.95
CA SER A 386 -31.22 -1.98 -3.90
C SER A 386 -30.56 -0.67 -3.51
N PHE A 387 -29.23 -0.67 -3.34
CA PHE A 387 -28.48 0.55 -3.08
C PHE A 387 -28.65 1.55 -4.22
N TYR A 388 -28.51 1.12 -5.47
CA TYR A 388 -28.67 2.01 -6.61
C TYR A 388 -30.07 2.62 -6.69
N LYS A 389 -31.10 1.77 -6.67
CA LYS A 389 -32.50 2.17 -6.92
C LYS A 389 -33.11 2.96 -5.76
N ASP A 390 -32.87 2.53 -4.52
CA ASP A 390 -33.59 3.04 -3.36
C ASP A 390 -32.80 4.12 -2.60
N ILE A 391 -31.48 4.22 -2.81
CA ILE A 391 -30.57 5.10 -2.04
C ILE A 391 -29.80 6.07 -2.94
N PHE A 392 -29.00 5.55 -3.87
CA PHE A 392 -28.07 6.34 -4.68
C PHE A 392 -28.79 7.19 -5.73
N MET A 393 -29.67 6.62 -6.54
CA MET A 393 -30.43 7.34 -7.57
C MET A 393 -31.38 8.39 -7.00
N PRO A 394 -32.14 8.12 -5.92
CA PRO A 394 -32.99 9.13 -5.28
C PRO A 394 -32.20 10.17 -4.49
N LYS A 395 -30.89 9.97 -4.29
CA LYS A 395 -30.00 10.84 -3.49
C LYS A 395 -30.53 11.06 -2.08
N VAL A 396 -30.80 9.95 -1.38
CA VAL A 396 -31.28 9.95 0.01
C VAL A 396 -30.22 9.37 0.96
N PRO A 397 -30.00 9.97 2.15
CA PRO A 397 -29.08 9.42 3.14
C PRO A 397 -29.57 8.07 3.65
N ALA A 398 -28.63 7.17 3.92
CA ALA A 398 -28.92 5.84 4.41
C ALA A 398 -27.79 5.34 5.31
N VAL A 399 -28.14 4.69 6.41
CA VAL A 399 -27.18 3.94 7.23
C VAL A 399 -27.16 2.49 6.74
N LEU A 400 -25.99 2.00 6.34
CA LEU A 400 -25.78 0.64 5.88
C LEU A 400 -25.10 -0.18 6.98
N THR A 401 -25.68 -1.32 7.31
CA THR A 401 -25.16 -2.23 8.35
C THR A 401 -24.67 -3.55 7.74
N GLY A 402 -23.71 -4.21 8.38
CA GLY A 402 -23.14 -5.49 7.94
C GLY A 402 -22.08 -5.38 6.83
N CYS A 403 -22.00 -4.24 6.14
CA CYS A 403 -21.10 -4.03 5.00
C CYS A 403 -19.60 -3.99 5.39
N MET A 404 -19.26 -3.73 6.66
CA MET A 404 -17.86 -3.62 7.13
C MET A 404 -17.34 -4.89 7.83
N LYS A 405 -18.09 -6.00 7.81
CA LYS A 405 -17.78 -7.21 8.62
C LYS A 405 -16.40 -7.83 8.41
N TYR A 406 -15.76 -7.56 7.28
CA TYR A 406 -14.44 -8.09 6.93
C TYR A 406 -13.30 -7.08 7.08
N TRP A 407 -13.57 -5.88 7.57
CA TRP A 407 -12.52 -4.89 7.81
C TRP A 407 -11.72 -5.28 9.05
N ASN A 408 -10.42 -5.55 8.87
CA ASN A 408 -9.52 -5.80 10.00
C ASN A 408 -9.44 -4.59 10.94
N ALA A 409 -9.65 -3.39 10.42
CA ALA A 409 -9.64 -2.14 11.17
C ALA A 409 -10.59 -2.17 12.38
N LEU A 410 -11.76 -2.84 12.27
CA LEU A 410 -12.72 -2.96 13.37
C LEU A 410 -12.14 -3.65 14.60
N HIS A 411 -11.13 -4.51 14.42
CA HIS A 411 -10.48 -5.23 15.51
C HIS A 411 -9.13 -4.61 15.86
N LEU A 412 -8.33 -4.26 14.86
CA LEU A 412 -6.95 -3.79 15.04
C LEU A 412 -6.87 -2.37 15.58
N TRP A 413 -7.75 -1.46 15.18
CA TRP A 413 -7.66 -0.05 15.59
C TRP A 413 -8.20 0.20 17.00
N GLN A 414 -8.75 -0.82 17.66
CA GLN A 414 -9.03 -0.77 19.10
C GLN A 414 -7.77 -0.98 19.94
N ASP A 415 -6.73 -1.56 19.36
CA ASP A 415 -5.45 -1.86 20.00
C ASP A 415 -4.50 -0.67 19.85
N ILE A 416 -4.19 -0.04 20.98
CA ILE A 416 -3.31 1.13 21.04
C ILE A 416 -1.89 0.76 20.64
N ASP A 417 -1.42 -0.43 21.00
CA ASP A 417 -0.06 -0.89 20.66
C ASP A 417 0.05 -1.14 19.15
N TYR A 418 -1.02 -1.66 18.53
CA TYR A 418 -1.06 -1.77 17.07
C TYR A 418 -0.97 -0.41 16.39
N LEU A 419 -1.81 0.55 16.77
CA LEU A 419 -1.78 1.90 16.18
C LEU A 419 -0.43 2.59 16.39
N ASN A 420 0.15 2.45 17.59
CA ASN A 420 1.44 3.05 17.90
C ASN A 420 2.59 2.39 17.13
N LYS A 421 2.58 1.06 16.98
CA LYS A 421 3.57 0.34 16.18
C LYS A 421 3.48 0.70 14.70
N THR A 422 2.27 0.79 14.16
CA THR A 422 2.01 0.99 12.73
C THR A 422 2.19 2.44 12.31
N ALA A 423 1.76 3.40 13.14
CA ALA A 423 1.71 4.81 12.77
C ALA A 423 2.39 5.75 13.78
N GLY A 424 2.79 5.28 14.96
CA GLY A 424 3.15 6.12 16.11
C GLY A 424 4.21 7.20 15.84
N SER A 425 5.29 6.85 15.13
CA SER A 425 6.33 7.82 14.75
C SER A 425 5.97 8.73 13.59
N ARG A 426 4.88 8.44 12.87
CA ARG A 426 4.48 9.20 11.69
C ARG A 426 3.98 10.59 12.10
N THR A 427 4.36 11.60 11.34
CA THR A 427 3.92 12.99 11.57
C THR A 427 2.57 13.19 10.90
N VAL A 428 1.57 13.66 11.65
CA VAL A 428 0.21 13.90 11.17
C VAL A 428 -0.24 15.32 11.46
N PRO A 429 -1.05 15.92 10.57
CA PRO A 429 -1.70 17.20 10.85
C PRO A 429 -2.88 16.98 11.81
N ILE A 430 -2.98 17.88 12.80
CA ILE A 430 -4.13 17.97 13.69
C ILE A 430 -4.65 19.40 13.72
N GLU A 431 -5.96 19.53 13.79
CA GLU A 431 -6.65 20.77 14.09
C GLU A 431 -6.76 20.94 15.61
N ILE A 432 -6.44 22.12 16.12
CA ILE A 432 -6.57 22.45 17.54
C ILE A 432 -7.58 23.58 17.70
N GLY A 433 -8.61 23.34 18.51
CA GLY A 433 -9.72 24.28 18.72
C GLY A 433 -11.06 23.53 18.83
N SER A 434 -12.15 24.26 19.05
CA SER A 434 -13.49 23.65 19.08
C SER A 434 -13.97 23.23 17.69
N HIS A 435 -13.82 24.13 16.69
CA HIS A 435 -14.10 23.87 15.28
C HIS A 435 -13.48 24.95 14.38
N TYR A 436 -13.32 24.65 13.08
CA TYR A 436 -12.63 25.49 12.09
C TYR A 436 -13.25 26.86 11.80
N THR A 437 -14.43 27.16 12.35
CA THR A 437 -15.09 28.45 12.20
C THR A 437 -14.77 29.45 13.32
N GLU A 438 -14.02 29.03 14.36
CA GLU A 438 -13.61 29.91 15.46
C GLU A 438 -12.25 30.58 15.21
N GLU A 439 -12.03 31.74 15.84
CA GLU A 439 -10.80 32.52 15.69
C GLU A 439 -9.57 31.87 16.34
N ASP A 440 -9.74 30.97 17.31
CA ASP A 440 -8.64 30.30 18.00
C ASP A 440 -8.22 28.96 17.38
N TRP A 441 -8.79 28.61 16.23
CA TRP A 441 -8.45 27.41 15.47
C TRP A 441 -7.07 27.51 14.83
N THR A 442 -6.25 26.48 15.01
CA THR A 442 -4.94 26.36 14.37
C THR A 442 -4.67 24.94 13.89
N GLN A 443 -3.68 24.78 13.01
CA GLN A 443 -3.18 23.47 12.58
C GLN A 443 -1.75 23.26 13.07
N ASN A 444 -1.50 22.09 13.65
CA ASN A 444 -0.19 21.68 14.11
C ASN A 444 0.22 20.34 13.51
N LEU A 445 1.52 20.15 13.30
CA LEU A 445 2.10 18.85 12.96
C LEU A 445 2.65 18.21 14.24
N VAL A 446 2.14 17.04 14.59
CA VAL A 446 2.57 16.26 15.75
C VAL A 446 2.84 14.82 15.35
N THR A 447 3.50 14.04 16.21
CA THR A 447 3.57 12.59 15.96
C THR A 447 2.22 11.93 16.24
N PHE A 448 1.89 10.85 15.53
CA PHE A 448 0.65 10.12 15.77
C PHE A 448 0.58 9.58 17.20
N SER A 449 1.70 9.14 17.77
CA SER A 449 1.77 8.67 19.16
C SER A 449 1.49 9.80 20.15
N GLU A 450 2.04 10.99 19.92
CA GLU A 450 1.77 12.16 20.75
C GLU A 450 0.29 12.53 20.68
N PHE A 451 -0.28 12.59 19.47
CA PHE A 451 -1.70 12.84 19.26
C PHE A 451 -2.59 11.84 20.01
N LEU A 452 -2.30 10.55 19.84
CA LEU A 452 -3.04 9.47 20.48
C LEU A 452 -2.99 9.57 22.00
N GLN A 453 -1.80 9.81 22.56
CA GLN A 453 -1.63 9.90 24.02
C GLN A 453 -2.29 11.15 24.60
N SER A 454 -1.95 12.33 24.09
CA SER A 454 -2.33 13.61 24.69
C SER A 454 -3.79 13.97 24.44
N HIS A 455 -4.27 13.78 23.21
CA HIS A 455 -5.61 14.25 22.83
C HIS A 455 -6.68 13.17 22.96
N VAL A 456 -6.36 11.90 22.67
CA VAL A 456 -7.36 10.83 22.62
C VAL A 456 -7.47 10.03 23.93
N ILE A 457 -6.33 9.69 24.55
CA ILE A 457 -6.30 8.85 25.76
C ILE A 457 -6.41 9.69 27.04
N GLU A 458 -5.49 10.64 27.24
CA GLU A 458 -5.46 11.46 28.46
C GLU A 458 -6.48 12.60 28.40
N GLY A 459 -6.63 13.20 27.22
CA GLY A 459 -7.44 14.39 27.00
C GLY A 459 -6.70 15.66 27.43
N THR A 460 -6.79 16.68 26.60
CA THR A 460 -6.20 18.01 26.82
C THR A 460 -7.28 19.08 27.00
N GLN A 461 -6.91 20.27 27.50
CA GLN A 461 -7.84 21.39 27.61
C GLN A 461 -8.40 21.85 26.25
N LYS A 462 -7.58 21.79 25.19
CA LYS A 462 -8.01 22.06 23.81
C LYS A 462 -8.20 20.75 23.07
N ILE A 463 -9.28 20.63 22.30
CA ILE A 463 -9.55 19.45 21.47
C ILE A 463 -8.57 19.44 20.30
N GLY A 464 -7.92 18.29 20.10
CA GLY A 464 -7.11 18.00 18.92
C GLY A 464 -7.86 17.03 18.00
N TYR A 465 -7.98 17.34 16.72
CA TYR A 465 -8.72 16.53 15.76
C TYR A 465 -7.90 16.27 14.49
N LEU A 466 -7.58 15.00 14.21
CA LEU A 466 -7.05 14.59 12.92
C LEU A 466 -8.25 14.49 11.96
N ALA A 467 -8.51 15.59 11.26
CA ALA A 467 -9.67 15.75 10.38
C ALA A 467 -9.24 15.76 8.92
N GLN A 468 -10.07 15.17 8.06
CA GLN A 468 -9.96 15.26 6.60
C GLN A 468 -8.55 14.98 6.04
N HIS A 469 -7.84 14.01 6.63
CA HIS A 469 -6.47 13.70 6.24
C HIS A 469 -6.40 12.42 5.40
N GLN A 470 -5.65 12.42 4.30
CA GLN A 470 -5.36 11.25 3.47
C GLN A 470 -4.34 10.30 4.13
N LEU A 471 -4.62 9.91 5.37
CA LEU A 471 -3.74 9.11 6.23
C LEU A 471 -3.33 7.79 5.58
N PHE A 472 -4.21 7.19 4.78
CA PHE A 472 -4.01 5.87 4.19
C PHE A 472 -3.04 5.87 3.01
N ASP A 473 -2.87 7.01 2.34
CA ASP A 473 -1.84 7.17 1.32
C ASP A 473 -0.48 7.45 1.96
N GLN A 474 -0.48 8.18 3.09
CA GLN A 474 0.73 8.37 3.89
C GLN A 474 1.19 7.07 4.58
N ILE A 475 0.25 6.27 5.10
CA ILE A 475 0.50 5.05 5.89
C ILE A 475 -0.21 3.85 5.23
N PRO A 476 0.39 3.25 4.18
CA PRO A 476 -0.21 2.14 3.43
C PRO A 476 -0.55 0.91 4.29
N GLU A 477 0.11 0.74 5.43
CA GLU A 477 -0.15 -0.33 6.39
C GLU A 477 -1.56 -0.23 6.97
N LEU A 478 -2.03 0.98 7.32
CA LEU A 478 -3.41 1.19 7.78
C LEU A 478 -4.41 1.02 6.63
N LYS A 479 -4.01 1.31 5.38
CA LYS A 479 -4.85 1.11 4.20
C LYS A 479 -5.20 -0.37 3.98
N LYS A 480 -4.32 -1.30 4.39
CA LYS A 480 -4.55 -2.76 4.31
C LYS A 480 -5.63 -3.25 5.26
N ASP A 481 -6.01 -2.44 6.26
CA ASP A 481 -7.02 -2.81 7.25
C ASP A 481 -8.46 -2.50 6.81
N ILE A 482 -8.61 -1.75 5.72
CA ILE A 482 -9.88 -1.28 5.18
C ILE A 482 -10.07 -1.76 3.74
N ILE A 483 -11.32 -1.74 3.27
CA ILE A 483 -11.68 -2.14 1.90
C ILE A 483 -12.55 -1.03 1.33
N ILE A 484 -12.28 -0.58 0.10
CA ILE A 484 -13.15 0.36 -0.61
C ILE A 484 -14.52 -0.31 -0.81
N PRO A 485 -15.62 0.27 -0.30
CA PRO A 485 -16.95 -0.32 -0.49
C PRO A 485 -17.33 -0.41 -1.97
N ASP A 486 -17.88 -1.55 -2.41
CA ASP A 486 -18.28 -1.75 -3.81
C ASP A 486 -19.29 -0.71 -4.31
N TYR A 487 -20.08 -0.13 -3.40
CA TYR A 487 -21.02 0.96 -3.69
C TYR A 487 -20.35 2.22 -4.27
N CYS A 488 -19.04 2.42 -4.04
CA CYS A 488 -18.27 3.51 -4.65
C CYS A 488 -18.04 3.32 -6.16
N SER A 489 -18.43 2.17 -6.74
CA SER A 489 -18.36 1.95 -8.20
C SER A 489 -19.46 2.66 -8.99
N PHE A 490 -20.50 3.18 -8.33
CA PHE A 490 -21.52 3.98 -8.99
C PHE A 490 -21.05 5.41 -9.23
N SER A 491 -21.28 5.93 -10.43
CA SER A 491 -20.99 7.32 -10.79
C SER A 491 -22.26 8.13 -11.01
N ASP A 492 -22.16 9.45 -10.81
CA ASP A 492 -23.22 10.43 -11.15
C ASP A 492 -23.27 10.73 -12.65
N THR A 493 -22.23 10.39 -13.41
CA THR A 493 -22.12 10.61 -14.86
C THR A 493 -21.77 9.34 -15.61
N GLU A 494 -22.41 9.11 -16.77
CA GLU A 494 -22.19 7.94 -17.62
C GLU A 494 -20.79 7.94 -18.29
N ASP A 495 -20.16 9.11 -18.41
CA ASP A 495 -18.88 9.33 -19.11
C ASP A 495 -17.68 9.57 -18.17
N ALA A 496 -17.84 9.43 -16.85
CA ALA A 496 -16.69 9.57 -15.94
C ALA A 496 -15.76 8.37 -16.06
N GLU A 497 -14.47 8.63 -16.28
CA GLU A 497 -13.44 7.64 -16.01
C GLU A 497 -13.54 7.21 -14.54
N ALA A 498 -13.48 5.90 -14.29
CA ALA A 498 -13.58 5.36 -12.94
C ALA A 498 -12.32 5.76 -12.13
N GLU A 499 -12.38 6.91 -11.45
CA GLU A 499 -11.37 7.33 -10.49
C GLU A 499 -11.60 6.64 -9.14
N PRO A 500 -10.53 6.22 -8.44
CA PRO A 500 -10.67 5.71 -7.09
C PRO A 500 -11.20 6.82 -6.15
N PRO A 501 -11.99 6.46 -5.12
CA PRO A 501 -12.48 7.44 -4.16
C PRO A 501 -11.35 8.07 -3.36
N ASP A 502 -11.50 9.35 -3.00
CA ASP A 502 -10.62 9.98 -2.01
C ASP A 502 -10.91 9.34 -0.64
N ILE A 503 -9.87 8.87 0.05
CA ILE A 503 -10.02 8.18 1.33
C ILE A 503 -9.44 9.04 2.45
N ASN A 504 -10.30 9.56 3.31
CA ASN A 504 -9.89 10.42 4.43
C ASN A 504 -10.13 9.75 5.79
N ALA A 505 -9.20 9.99 6.71
CA ALA A 505 -9.29 9.61 8.11
C ALA A 505 -9.88 10.76 8.95
N TRP A 506 -10.68 10.38 9.94
CA TRP A 506 -11.26 11.27 10.94
C TRP A 506 -11.04 10.65 12.30
N PHE A 507 -10.04 11.11 13.05
CA PHE A 507 -9.69 10.55 14.35
C PHE A 507 -9.57 11.64 15.40
N GLY A 508 -10.23 11.47 16.54
CA GLY A 508 -10.14 12.42 17.65
C GLY A 508 -10.87 11.94 18.91
N PRO A 509 -10.76 12.72 19.99
CA PRO A 509 -11.48 12.45 21.23
C PRO A 509 -12.99 12.63 21.07
N ALA A 510 -13.70 12.31 22.15
CA ALA A 510 -15.09 12.74 22.31
C ALA A 510 -15.20 14.26 22.15
N GLU A 511 -16.39 14.73 21.75
CA GLU A 511 -16.74 16.15 21.61
C GLU A 511 -16.07 16.86 20.43
N THR A 512 -15.32 16.15 19.57
CA THR A 512 -14.93 16.70 18.26
C THR A 512 -16.17 17.02 17.43
N VAL A 513 -16.19 18.21 16.83
CA VAL A 513 -17.31 18.72 16.03
C VAL A 513 -16.85 19.07 14.63
N SER A 514 -17.58 18.57 13.63
CA SER A 514 -17.59 19.14 12.29
C SER A 514 -18.89 19.95 12.16
N PRO A 515 -18.81 21.29 12.11
CA PRO A 515 -19.95 22.19 11.93
C PRO A 515 -20.85 21.79 10.78
N LEU A 516 -22.07 22.35 10.74
CA LEU A 516 -23.03 22.03 9.69
C LEU A 516 -22.52 22.52 8.34
N HIS A 517 -22.21 21.62 7.42
CA HIS A 517 -21.69 21.94 6.09
C HIS A 517 -22.17 20.92 5.06
N TYR A 518 -21.90 21.16 3.78
CA TYR A 518 -22.11 20.16 2.73
C TYR A 518 -20.87 19.97 1.85
N ASP A 519 -20.77 18.76 1.30
CA ASP A 519 -19.75 18.36 0.33
C ASP A 519 -20.33 18.26 -1.08
N ILE A 520 -19.47 18.31 -2.09
CA ILE A 520 -19.86 18.22 -3.50
C ILE A 520 -19.91 16.77 -3.98
N LYS A 521 -19.06 15.89 -3.43
CA LYS A 521 -18.95 14.47 -3.80
C LYS A 521 -19.96 13.61 -3.03
N ASN A 522 -20.25 12.42 -3.54
CA ASN A 522 -20.87 11.34 -2.77
C ASN A 522 -19.91 10.95 -1.64
N ASN A 523 -20.43 10.63 -0.45
CA ASN A 523 -19.61 10.27 0.70
C ASN A 523 -20.17 9.03 1.43
N LEU A 524 -19.31 8.06 1.71
CA LEU A 524 -19.56 6.98 2.67
C LEU A 524 -18.71 7.22 3.90
N LEU A 525 -19.34 7.68 4.98
CA LEU A 525 -18.70 7.82 6.28
C LEU A 525 -18.81 6.49 7.04
N CYS A 526 -17.72 5.73 7.06
CA CYS A 526 -17.61 4.43 7.72
C CYS A 526 -17.07 4.59 9.15
N GLN A 527 -17.79 4.12 10.15
CA GLN A 527 -17.39 4.22 11.55
C GLN A 527 -16.62 2.98 11.99
N VAL A 528 -15.36 3.13 12.39
CA VAL A 528 -14.50 2.01 12.80
C VAL A 528 -14.41 1.88 14.32
N LEU A 529 -14.21 3.01 15.01
CA LEU A 529 -14.07 3.08 16.47
C LEU A 529 -15.00 4.16 17.02
N GLY A 530 -15.68 3.89 18.13
CA GLY A 530 -16.50 4.89 18.82
C GLY A 530 -17.80 5.23 18.12
N TYR A 531 -18.47 6.28 18.60
CA TYR A 531 -19.82 6.66 18.17
C TYR A 531 -19.89 8.13 17.77
N LYS A 532 -20.64 8.40 16.69
CA LYS A 532 -20.95 9.75 16.23
C LYS A 532 -22.45 10.00 16.21
N ARG A 533 -22.86 11.22 16.52
CA ARG A 533 -24.21 11.74 16.23
C ARG A 533 -24.13 12.63 15.00
N ILE A 534 -25.01 12.38 14.04
CA ILE A 534 -25.06 13.12 12.78
C ILE A 534 -26.44 13.71 12.59
N PHE A 535 -26.49 15.02 12.33
CA PHE A 535 -27.68 15.70 11.80
C PHE A 535 -27.54 15.88 10.30
N LEU A 536 -28.65 15.75 9.58
CA LEU A 536 -28.71 15.84 8.12
C LEU A 536 -29.89 16.73 7.70
N TYR A 537 -29.66 17.62 6.74
CA TYR A 537 -30.73 18.41 6.13
C TYR A 537 -30.64 18.32 4.61
N ASN A 538 -31.80 18.29 3.96
CA ASN A 538 -31.89 18.20 2.52
C ASN A 538 -31.30 19.46 1.86
N PRO A 539 -30.65 19.38 0.69
CA PRO A 539 -30.21 20.55 -0.06
C PRO A 539 -31.31 21.62 -0.27
N SER A 540 -32.59 21.21 -0.37
CA SER A 540 -33.72 22.14 -0.50
C SER A 540 -33.91 23.05 0.72
N ASP A 541 -33.40 22.67 1.89
CA ASP A 541 -33.47 23.45 3.13
C ASP A 541 -32.35 24.49 3.26
N SER A 542 -31.44 24.62 2.29
CA SER A 542 -30.30 25.55 2.36
C SER A 542 -30.69 26.99 2.74
N VAL A 543 -31.85 27.47 2.27
CA VAL A 543 -32.38 28.82 2.58
C VAL A 543 -32.76 29.01 4.05
N ASN A 544 -32.96 27.92 4.78
CA ASN A 544 -33.32 27.91 6.20
C ASN A 544 -32.09 27.72 7.12
N LEU A 545 -30.91 27.42 6.56
CA LEU A 545 -29.70 27.05 7.30
C LEU A 545 -28.66 28.18 7.42
N TYR A 546 -28.89 29.32 6.76
CA TYR A 546 -28.02 30.51 6.87
C TYR A 546 -26.54 30.20 6.59
N PRO A 547 -26.18 29.80 5.35
CA PRO A 547 -24.78 29.67 4.94
C PRO A 547 -23.98 30.97 5.17
N TYR A 548 -22.66 30.87 5.32
CA TYR A 548 -21.81 32.07 5.29
C TYR A 548 -21.79 32.68 3.89
N ASP A 549 -21.76 34.02 3.80
CA ASP A 549 -21.71 34.72 2.50
C ASP A 549 -20.27 34.82 1.92
N THR A 550 -19.26 34.29 2.61
CA THR A 550 -17.87 34.36 2.17
C THR A 550 -17.53 33.24 1.17
N LYS A 551 -16.67 33.53 0.19
CA LYS A 551 -16.29 32.54 -0.85
C LYS A 551 -15.76 31.22 -0.28
N LEU A 552 -15.04 31.27 0.85
CA LEU A 552 -14.41 30.09 1.46
C LEU A 552 -15.37 29.25 2.31
N LEU A 553 -16.41 29.85 2.89
CA LEU A 553 -17.31 29.16 3.83
C LEU A 553 -18.75 29.07 3.33
N HIS A 554 -19.00 29.33 2.04
CA HIS A 554 -20.35 29.29 1.45
C HIS A 554 -21.05 27.92 1.56
N ASN A 555 -20.29 26.85 1.77
CA ASN A 555 -20.80 25.51 2.02
C ASN A 555 -20.93 25.16 3.52
N THR A 556 -20.65 26.11 4.42
CA THR A 556 -20.78 25.97 5.87
C THR A 556 -21.91 26.87 6.37
N ALA A 557 -22.73 26.37 7.29
CA ALA A 557 -23.85 27.06 7.89
C ALA A 557 -23.44 27.80 9.17
N GLN A 558 -24.08 28.94 9.44
CA GLN A 558 -23.88 29.73 10.66
C GLN A 558 -24.67 29.20 11.86
N VAL A 559 -25.56 28.24 11.63
CA VAL A 559 -26.44 27.66 12.66
C VAL A 559 -25.80 26.44 13.31
N ASP A 560 -25.99 26.30 14.62
CA ASP A 560 -25.68 25.08 15.36
C ASP A 560 -26.98 24.27 15.59
N PRO A 561 -27.15 23.08 14.98
CA PRO A 561 -28.34 22.25 15.19
C PRO A 561 -28.41 21.62 16.60
N VAL A 562 -27.30 21.58 17.34
CA VAL A 562 -27.24 21.10 18.73
C VAL A 562 -27.74 22.16 19.71
N LYS A 563 -27.39 23.42 19.47
CA LYS A 563 -27.78 24.59 20.30
C LYS A 563 -28.37 25.69 19.42
N PRO A 564 -29.58 25.49 18.86
CA PRO A 564 -30.15 26.42 17.91
C PRO A 564 -30.55 27.76 18.56
N ASP A 565 -30.02 28.87 18.04
CA ASP A 565 -30.48 30.23 18.36
C ASP A 565 -31.60 30.65 17.40
N TYR A 566 -32.84 30.38 17.79
CA TYR A 566 -34.01 30.74 16.97
C TYR A 566 -34.37 32.24 16.99
N ILE A 567 -33.75 33.03 17.87
CA ILE A 567 -33.95 34.49 17.86
C ILE A 567 -33.11 35.06 16.72
N LYS A 568 -31.85 34.65 16.63
CA LYS A 568 -30.93 35.05 15.55
C LYS A 568 -31.27 34.38 14.22
N TRP A 569 -31.63 33.10 14.24
CA TRP A 569 -31.84 32.26 13.05
C TRP A 569 -33.24 31.63 13.00
N PRO A 570 -34.32 32.43 12.89
CA PRO A 570 -35.69 31.96 13.04
C PRO A 570 -36.15 30.95 11.97
N ASN A 571 -35.59 30.99 10.75
CA ASN A 571 -35.98 30.06 9.68
C ASN A 571 -35.53 28.62 9.94
N LEU A 572 -34.59 28.38 10.86
CA LEU A 572 -34.14 27.03 11.19
C LEU A 572 -35.30 26.13 11.65
N LYS A 573 -36.33 26.69 12.29
CA LYS A 573 -37.56 25.97 12.68
C LYS A 573 -38.34 25.38 11.50
N LYS A 574 -38.12 25.89 10.28
CA LYS A 574 -38.77 25.42 9.06
C LYS A 574 -37.99 24.29 8.38
N ALA A 575 -36.71 24.13 8.73
CA ALA A 575 -35.84 23.12 8.14
C ALA A 575 -36.23 21.71 8.65
N LYS A 576 -36.26 20.74 7.75
CA LYS A 576 -36.60 19.36 8.10
C LYS A 576 -35.32 18.57 8.39
N GLY A 577 -35.04 18.37 9.67
CA GLY A 577 -33.86 17.63 10.12
C GLY A 577 -34.05 16.12 10.15
N PHE A 578 -33.02 15.41 9.73
CA PHE A 578 -32.82 13.98 9.94
C PHE A 578 -31.66 13.75 10.92
N MET A 579 -31.67 12.64 11.64
CA MET A 579 -30.62 12.29 12.57
C MET A 579 -30.34 10.79 12.60
N CYS A 580 -29.08 10.44 12.80
CA CYS A 580 -28.69 9.09 13.19
C CYS A 580 -27.54 9.09 14.20
N TYR A 581 -27.45 7.99 14.92
CA TYR A 581 -26.25 7.59 15.62
C TYR A 581 -25.54 6.54 14.78
N LEU A 582 -24.25 6.75 14.56
CA LEU A 582 -23.39 5.88 13.77
C LEU A 582 -22.40 5.21 14.71
N GLY A 583 -22.47 3.89 14.80
CA GLY A 583 -21.59 3.07 15.65
C GLY A 583 -20.61 2.21 14.84
N PRO A 584 -19.66 1.53 15.51
CA PRO A 584 -18.66 0.71 14.84
C PRO A 584 -19.26 -0.35 13.91
N GLY A 585 -18.75 -0.42 12.67
CA GLY A 585 -19.19 -1.35 11.64
C GLY A 585 -20.36 -0.85 10.77
N GLU A 586 -20.83 0.37 11.03
CA GLU A 586 -21.87 1.04 10.24
C GLU A 586 -21.26 2.08 9.32
N MET A 587 -21.86 2.26 8.14
CA MET A 587 -21.51 3.34 7.22
C MET A 587 -22.73 4.21 6.92
N LEU A 588 -22.53 5.51 6.84
CA LEU A 588 -23.56 6.48 6.45
C LEU A 588 -23.27 6.96 5.03
N TYR A 589 -24.20 6.71 4.11
CA TYR A 589 -24.21 7.37 2.81
C TYR A 589 -24.74 8.79 2.97
N ILE A 590 -23.93 9.76 2.57
CA ILE A 590 -24.25 11.18 2.50
C ILE A 590 -24.21 11.58 1.01
N PRO A 591 -25.37 11.84 0.40
CA PRO A 591 -25.41 12.26 -1.00
C PRO A 591 -24.83 13.67 -1.19
N PRO A 592 -24.39 14.02 -2.41
CA PRO A 592 -23.92 15.37 -2.75
C PRO A 592 -24.83 16.46 -2.23
N LYS A 593 -24.23 17.51 -1.66
CA LYS A 593 -24.87 18.73 -1.13
C LYS A 593 -25.80 18.54 0.07
N TRP A 594 -25.92 17.32 0.62
CA TRP A 594 -26.62 17.15 1.89
C TRP A 594 -25.84 17.82 3.01
N TRP A 595 -26.53 18.72 3.72
CA TRP A 595 -25.97 19.39 4.88
C TRP A 595 -25.84 18.36 6.00
N HIS A 596 -24.67 18.30 6.62
CA HIS A 596 -24.41 17.38 7.71
C HIS A 596 -23.58 18.04 8.82
N HIS A 597 -23.94 17.74 10.06
CA HIS A 597 -23.23 18.16 11.26
C HIS A 597 -22.87 16.91 12.07
N VAL A 598 -21.60 16.76 12.42
CA VAL A 598 -21.09 15.53 13.04
C VAL A 598 -20.49 15.86 14.40
N THR A 599 -20.90 15.12 15.42
CA THR A 599 -20.31 15.19 16.77
C THR A 599 -19.85 13.82 17.22
N ALA A 600 -18.59 13.67 17.60
CA ALA A 600 -18.11 12.46 18.27
C ALA A 600 -18.65 12.41 19.71
N LEU A 601 -19.31 11.32 20.08
CA LEU A 601 -19.85 11.10 21.43
C LEU A 601 -18.83 10.43 22.35
N THR A 602 -17.89 9.71 21.76
CA THR A 602 -16.78 9.00 22.40
C THR A 602 -15.52 9.26 21.57
N PRO A 603 -14.31 8.91 22.04
CA PRO A 603 -13.16 8.79 21.15
C PRO A 603 -13.55 8.01 19.89
N SER A 604 -13.28 8.57 18.72
CA SER A 604 -13.89 8.14 17.46
C SER A 604 -12.89 8.12 16.32
N PHE A 605 -12.85 7.03 15.57
CA PHE A 605 -12.09 6.89 14.32
C PHE A 605 -13.05 6.46 13.19
N SER A 606 -13.20 7.33 12.19
CA SER A 606 -14.00 7.08 10.98
C SER A 606 -13.14 7.17 9.72
N VAL A 607 -13.60 6.52 8.66
CA VAL A 607 -13.03 6.58 7.31
C VAL A 607 -14.10 7.09 6.36
N SER A 608 -13.83 8.12 5.58
CA SER A 608 -14.74 8.57 4.53
C SER A 608 -14.21 8.23 3.15
N PHE A 609 -15.08 7.75 2.26
CA PHE A 609 -14.79 7.58 0.84
C PHE A 609 -15.57 8.60 0.04
N TRP A 610 -14.88 9.49 -0.68
CA TRP A 610 -15.51 10.52 -1.51
C TRP A 610 -15.36 10.19 -2.99
N TRP A 611 -16.47 10.13 -3.73
CA TRP A 611 -16.47 9.82 -5.16
C TRP A 611 -17.54 10.60 -5.92
N THR A 612 -17.44 10.63 -7.25
CA THR A 612 -18.38 11.33 -8.14
C THR A 612 -19.16 10.35 -8.97
#